data_AF-A0A9W8GRP2-F1
#
_entry.id   AF-A0A9W8GRP2-F1
#
_cell.length_a   1.000
_cell.length_b   1.000
_cell.length_c   1.000
_cell.angle_alpha   90.00
_cell.angle_beta   90.00
_cell.angle_gamma   90.00
#
_symmetry.space_group_name_H-M   'P 1'
#
loop_
_entity.id
_entity.type
_entity.pdbx_description
1 polymer ?
#
loop_
_entity_poly.entity_id
_entity_poly.type
_entity_poly.pdbx_seq_one_letter_code
_entity_poly.pdbx_strand_id
1 'polypeptide(L)'
;MLLGVVNAHTNLYFVGTKKKMNPKGKFIRPYMGTAPIRDLNDPLLLCRSRGMAPELTEIMPVVAGTDITVEWHHYNATKSDNVISPSHRGPCLVYMAPLESNGLGNSWFKIYEQGFNAKRDMWCTDVVRENYGKLKVKIPKNINNGEYILRTEMIALHNARRLGGAQFFPNCVQISVTGATSGNPKMYPIDKLYSPTDPGILFDRKKGGASYVIPGPPVYSP
;
A
#
# COMPACT_ATOMS: atom_id res chain seq x y z
N MET A 1 33.41 -2.26 -12.63
CA MET A 1 31.95 -2.47 -12.68
C MET A 1 31.34 -1.48 -11.69
N LEU A 2 30.91 -0.31 -12.16
CA LEU A 2 30.23 0.67 -11.29
C LEU A 2 28.94 0.01 -10.78
N LEU A 3 28.85 -0.22 -9.47
CA LEU A 3 27.62 -0.58 -8.80
C LEU A 3 26.66 0.59 -8.99
N GLY A 4 25.82 0.52 -10.02
CA GLY A 4 24.71 1.44 -10.19
C GLY A 4 23.86 1.37 -8.94
N VAL A 5 23.80 2.46 -8.19
CA VAL A 5 22.89 2.60 -7.05
C VAL A 5 21.48 2.40 -7.61
N VAL A 6 20.87 1.24 -7.31
CA VAL A 6 19.60 0.84 -7.91
C VAL A 6 18.51 1.76 -7.37
N ASN A 7 18.23 2.83 -8.10
CA ASN A 7 17.37 3.94 -7.69
C ASN A 7 15.85 3.61 -7.80
N ALA A 8 15.50 2.32 -7.67
CA ALA A 8 14.23 1.76 -8.15
C ALA A 8 13.12 1.63 -7.09
N HIS A 9 13.50 1.46 -5.83
CA HIS A 9 12.69 0.81 -4.81
C HIS A 9 12.14 1.79 -3.76
N THR A 10 11.11 1.41 -3.00
CA THR A 10 10.45 2.31 -2.03
C THR A 10 10.08 1.62 -0.72
N ASN A 11 9.96 2.40 0.35
CA ASN A 11 9.45 1.95 1.64
C ASN A 11 8.65 3.04 2.34
N LEU A 12 7.71 2.63 3.19
CA LEU A 12 6.91 3.55 3.98
C LEU A 12 7.73 4.08 5.16
N TYR A 13 7.87 5.41 5.24
CA TYR A 13 8.66 6.03 6.31
C TYR A 13 7.78 6.73 7.34
N PHE A 14 6.68 7.35 6.93
CA PHE A 14 5.85 8.12 7.84
C PHE A 14 4.37 7.84 7.63
N VAL A 15 3.61 8.04 8.71
CA VAL A 15 2.15 8.05 8.68
C VAL A 15 1.66 9.17 9.59
N GLY A 16 0.53 9.77 9.25
CA GLY A 16 -0.05 10.85 10.01
C GLY A 16 -1.44 11.24 9.56
N THR A 17 -1.93 12.32 10.12
CA THR A 17 -3.18 12.96 9.70
C THR A 17 -2.88 14.29 9.02
N LYS A 18 -3.90 14.97 8.50
CA LYS A 18 -3.77 16.35 7.99
C LYS A 18 -3.08 17.31 8.99
N LYS A 19 -3.25 17.09 10.30
CA LYS A 19 -2.70 17.97 11.34
C LYS A 19 -1.20 17.77 11.56
N LYS A 20 -0.72 16.52 11.48
CA LYS A 20 0.65 16.15 11.87
C LYS A 20 1.06 14.80 11.30
N MET A 21 2.26 14.78 10.71
CA MET A 21 3.00 13.53 10.42
C MET A 21 3.79 13.09 11.64
N ASN A 22 3.83 11.78 11.90
CA ASN A 22 4.56 11.22 13.03
C ASN A 22 6.03 10.96 12.69
N PRO A 23 6.91 10.78 13.69
CA PRO A 23 8.31 10.42 13.46
C PRO A 23 8.46 9.16 12.59
N LYS A 24 9.60 9.04 11.89
CA LYS A 24 9.90 7.94 10.98
C LYS A 24 9.69 6.58 11.67
N GLY A 25 8.98 5.67 11.02
CA GLY A 25 8.72 4.32 11.50
C GLY A 25 7.66 4.22 12.61
N LYS A 26 7.21 5.34 13.19
CA LYS A 26 6.20 5.31 14.25
C LYS A 26 4.88 4.78 13.71
N PHE A 27 4.29 3.81 14.43
CA PHE A 27 3.05 3.10 14.06
C PHE A 27 3.15 2.18 12.83
N ILE A 28 4.31 2.08 12.20
CA ILE A 28 4.54 1.28 10.99
C ILE A 28 5.23 -0.02 11.39
N ARG A 29 4.70 -1.17 10.92
CA ARG A 29 5.36 -2.46 11.11
C ARG A 29 6.74 -2.44 10.44
N PRO A 30 7.81 -2.83 11.14
CA PRO A 30 9.16 -2.52 10.70
C PRO A 30 9.60 -3.40 9.53
N TYR A 31 10.25 -2.75 8.59
CA TYR A 31 10.96 -3.40 7.50
C TYR A 31 12.25 -2.67 7.20
N MET A 32 13.32 -3.44 7.04
CA MET A 32 14.63 -2.92 6.67
C MET A 32 14.83 -3.04 5.16
N GLY A 33 15.06 -1.90 4.52
CA GLY A 33 15.32 -1.80 3.09
C GLY A 33 14.09 -1.40 2.26
N THR A 34 14.26 -1.43 0.94
CA THR A 34 13.27 -0.97 -0.02
C THR A 34 12.86 -2.06 -1.02
N ALA A 35 13.50 -3.23 -0.96
CA ALA A 35 13.32 -4.32 -1.92
C ALA A 35 11.84 -4.75 -2.07
N PRO A 36 11.42 -5.15 -3.29
CA PRO A 36 10.06 -5.57 -3.54
C PRO A 36 9.87 -7.03 -3.15
N ILE A 37 8.62 -7.40 -2.91
CA ILE A 37 8.17 -8.79 -2.99
C ILE A 37 7.81 -9.09 -4.44
N ARG A 38 8.02 -10.33 -4.89
CA ARG A 38 7.68 -10.79 -6.25
C ARG A 38 6.90 -12.09 -6.25
N ASP A 39 7.26 -12.99 -5.34
CA ASP A 39 6.53 -14.23 -5.13
C ASP A 39 5.23 -13.93 -4.35
N LEU A 40 4.10 -14.31 -4.94
CA LEU A 40 2.78 -14.12 -4.33
C LEU A 40 2.55 -15.04 -3.13
N ASN A 41 3.34 -16.11 -3.00
CA ASN A 41 3.29 -17.01 -1.85
C ASN A 41 4.26 -16.61 -0.73
N ASP A 42 5.06 -15.56 -0.91
CA ASP A 42 5.96 -15.07 0.14
C ASP A 42 5.11 -14.49 1.28
N PRO A 43 5.25 -14.97 2.54
CA PRO A 43 4.52 -14.43 3.69
C PRO A 43 4.73 -12.92 3.88
N LEU A 44 5.82 -12.37 3.35
CA LEU A 44 6.11 -10.93 3.39
C LEU A 44 5.21 -10.11 2.47
N LEU A 45 4.41 -10.72 1.60
CA LEU A 45 3.39 -10.02 0.83
C LEU A 45 2.34 -9.36 1.74
N LEU A 46 2.15 -9.88 2.96
CA LEU A 46 1.18 -9.37 3.93
C LEU A 46 1.51 -7.93 4.37
N CYS A 47 2.69 -7.71 4.98
CA CYS A 47 3.09 -6.40 5.52
C CYS A 47 4.56 -6.04 5.26
N ARG A 48 5.28 -6.90 4.54
CA ARG A 48 6.74 -6.83 4.39
C ARG A 48 7.45 -6.68 5.73
N SER A 49 6.97 -7.31 6.80
CA SER A 49 7.55 -7.16 8.14
C SER A 49 8.59 -8.25 8.39
N ARG A 50 9.81 -7.88 8.77
CA ARG A 50 10.86 -8.82 9.22
C ARG A 50 11.45 -8.33 10.55
N GLY A 51 11.62 -9.23 11.50
CA GLY A 51 12.49 -9.01 12.68
C GLY A 51 11.79 -8.51 13.96
N MET A 52 10.81 -7.59 13.90
CA MET A 52 10.00 -7.27 15.08
C MET A 52 8.62 -7.90 14.98
N ALA A 53 8.19 -8.41 16.12
CA ALA A 53 6.88 -8.98 16.27
C ALA A 53 5.84 -7.82 16.23
N PRO A 54 4.82 -7.90 15.36
CA PRO A 54 3.84 -6.84 15.15
C PRO A 54 3.26 -6.18 16.41
N GLU A 55 3.15 -6.95 17.49
CA GLU A 55 2.68 -6.53 18.82
C GLU A 55 3.50 -5.39 19.44
N LEU A 56 4.75 -5.18 19.01
CA LEU A 56 5.59 -4.07 19.49
C LEU A 56 5.36 -2.76 18.74
N THR A 57 4.54 -2.78 17.68
CA THR A 57 4.23 -1.58 16.92
C THR A 57 3.18 -0.77 17.68
N GLU A 58 3.47 0.48 18.02
CA GLU A 58 2.47 1.38 18.62
C GLU A 58 1.22 1.51 17.72
N ILE A 59 0.08 1.90 18.30
CA ILE A 59 -1.19 2.05 17.60
C ILE A 59 -1.55 3.53 17.46
N MET A 60 -1.77 4.00 16.22
CA MET A 60 -2.10 5.40 15.94
C MET A 60 -3.61 5.67 16.12
N PRO A 61 -4.03 6.65 16.93
CA PRO A 61 -5.44 7.02 17.01
C PRO A 61 -5.91 7.72 15.72
N VAL A 62 -7.05 7.29 15.18
CA VAL A 62 -7.67 7.85 13.98
C VAL A 62 -9.19 7.96 14.16
N VAL A 63 -9.78 9.03 13.65
CA VAL A 63 -11.24 9.21 13.63
C VAL A 63 -11.78 8.77 12.27
N ALA A 64 -12.81 7.92 12.28
CA ALA A 64 -13.47 7.44 11.08
C ALA A 64 -14.04 8.61 10.24
N GLY A 65 -14.01 8.49 8.92
CA GLY A 65 -14.37 9.55 7.97
C GLY A 65 -13.28 10.59 7.70
N THR A 66 -12.22 10.64 8.51
CA THR A 66 -11.06 11.53 8.28
C THR A 66 -10.01 10.89 7.38
N ASP A 67 -9.10 11.71 6.86
CA ASP A 67 -8.02 11.23 6.00
C ASP A 67 -6.78 10.89 6.84
N ILE A 68 -6.23 9.70 6.59
CA ILE A 68 -4.87 9.33 6.95
C ILE A 68 -3.93 9.64 5.77
N THR A 69 -2.71 10.03 6.06
CA THR A 69 -1.66 10.25 5.06
C THR A 69 -0.52 9.28 5.33
N VAL A 70 -0.19 8.46 4.35
CA VAL A 70 1.00 7.59 4.35
C VAL A 70 2.06 8.20 3.45
N GLU A 71 3.33 8.15 3.85
CA GLU A 71 4.43 8.80 3.15
C GLU A 71 5.59 7.86 2.84
N TRP A 72 5.81 7.67 1.54
CA TRP A 72 6.76 6.74 0.93
C TRP A 72 8.05 7.45 0.55
N HIS A 73 9.17 6.76 0.70
CA HIS A 73 10.48 7.30 0.36
C HIS A 73 11.44 6.21 -0.10
N HIS A 74 12.45 6.60 -0.84
CA HIS A 74 13.56 5.72 -1.17
C HIS A 74 14.65 5.78 -0.09
N TYR A 75 15.18 6.98 0.20
CA TYR A 75 16.43 7.13 0.95
C TYR A 75 16.31 8.04 2.16
N ASN A 76 16.17 9.34 1.93
CA ASN A 76 16.44 10.37 2.96
C ASN A 76 15.20 11.20 3.29
N ALA A 77 14.07 10.95 2.63
CA ALA A 77 12.83 11.67 2.86
C ALA A 77 12.91 13.19 2.72
N THR A 78 13.78 13.64 1.82
CA THR A 78 13.87 15.04 1.43
C THR A 78 13.00 15.33 0.21
N LYS A 79 12.81 16.61 -0.12
CA LYS A 79 12.06 16.99 -1.34
C LYS A 79 12.72 16.51 -2.63
N SER A 80 14.03 16.21 -2.60
CA SER A 80 14.76 15.63 -3.73
C SER A 80 14.80 14.10 -3.72
N ASP A 81 14.21 13.45 -2.69
CA ASP A 81 13.99 12.01 -2.69
C ASP A 81 13.09 11.67 -3.88
N ASN A 82 13.50 10.66 -4.65
CA ASN A 82 12.75 10.26 -5.82
C ASN A 82 11.51 9.43 -5.48
N VAL A 83 11.32 9.06 -4.20
CA VAL A 83 10.22 8.26 -3.63
C VAL A 83 10.21 6.83 -4.14
N ILE A 84 10.05 6.70 -5.46
CA ILE A 84 10.11 5.49 -6.26
C ILE A 84 10.53 5.89 -7.69
N SER A 85 11.28 5.04 -8.39
CA SER A 85 11.73 5.37 -9.75
C SER A 85 10.55 5.72 -10.67
N PRO A 86 10.67 6.74 -11.55
CA PRO A 86 9.65 7.05 -12.56
C PRO A 86 9.30 5.89 -13.49
N SER A 87 10.18 4.91 -13.63
CA SER A 87 9.91 3.69 -14.39
C SER A 87 8.87 2.78 -13.72
N HIS A 88 8.73 2.85 -12.38
CA HIS A 88 7.87 2.01 -11.54
C HIS A 88 6.43 2.52 -11.51
N ARG A 89 5.87 2.69 -12.70
CA ARG A 89 4.46 3.03 -12.89
C ARG A 89 3.58 1.84 -12.51
N GLY A 90 2.54 2.11 -11.73
CA GLY A 90 1.51 1.15 -11.36
C GLY A 90 0.55 1.67 -10.29
N PRO A 91 -0.36 0.82 -9.80
CA PRO A 91 -1.41 1.24 -8.87
C PRO A 91 -0.90 1.48 -7.45
N CYS A 92 -1.72 2.15 -6.65
CA CYS A 92 -1.68 2.03 -5.20
C CYS A 92 -2.99 1.43 -4.69
N LEU A 93 -2.89 0.59 -3.66
CA LEU A 93 -4.03 -0.06 -3.02
C LEU A 93 -3.90 0.09 -1.50
N VAL A 94 -5.02 0.29 -0.81
CA VAL A 94 -5.06 0.30 0.64
C VAL A 94 -6.19 -0.57 1.16
N TYR A 95 -5.84 -1.41 2.12
CA TYR A 95 -6.73 -2.37 2.76
C TYR A 95 -6.71 -2.18 4.27
N MET A 96 -7.78 -2.61 4.93
CA MET A 96 -7.88 -2.69 6.38
C MET A 96 -8.24 -4.11 6.82
N ALA A 97 -7.75 -4.51 7.98
CA ALA A 97 -8.12 -5.76 8.67
C ALA A 97 -8.16 -5.52 10.18
N PRO A 98 -9.05 -6.18 10.96
CA PRO A 98 -9.03 -6.10 12.42
C PRO A 98 -7.66 -6.54 12.97
N LEU A 99 -7.13 -5.84 13.96
CA LEU A 99 -5.78 -6.12 14.46
C LEU A 99 -5.67 -7.53 15.05
N GLU A 100 -6.71 -8.01 15.73
CA GLU A 100 -6.76 -9.35 16.32
C GLU A 100 -6.68 -10.49 15.29
N SER A 101 -7.02 -10.23 14.02
CA SER A 101 -6.89 -11.22 12.94
C SER A 101 -5.43 -11.50 12.57
N ASN A 102 -4.51 -10.62 13.00
CA ASN A 102 -3.12 -10.58 12.55
C ASN A 102 -2.95 -10.55 11.02
N GLY A 103 -3.98 -10.13 10.27
CA GLY A 103 -4.00 -10.13 8.82
C GLY A 103 -4.13 -11.52 8.19
N LEU A 104 -4.49 -12.54 8.97
CA LEU A 104 -4.66 -13.92 8.52
C LEU A 104 -6.13 -14.22 8.17
N GLY A 105 -6.35 -15.28 7.39
CA GLY A 105 -7.70 -15.69 6.97
C GLY A 105 -8.44 -14.60 6.20
N ASN A 106 -9.78 -14.71 6.17
CA ASN A 106 -10.65 -13.71 5.52
C ASN A 106 -10.78 -12.46 6.39
N SER A 107 -9.77 -11.60 6.39
CA SER A 107 -9.69 -10.45 7.30
C SER A 107 -9.57 -9.10 6.60
N TRP A 108 -9.35 -9.06 5.29
CA TRP A 108 -9.05 -7.81 4.58
C TRP A 108 -10.23 -7.29 3.77
N PHE A 109 -10.43 -5.98 3.80
CA PHE A 109 -11.30 -5.27 2.87
C PHE A 109 -10.55 -4.06 2.30
N LYS A 110 -10.79 -3.75 1.02
CA LYS A 110 -10.14 -2.63 0.33
C LYS A 110 -10.84 -1.33 0.68
N ILE A 111 -10.12 -0.27 1.00
CA ILE A 111 -10.68 1.06 1.28
C ILE A 111 -10.29 2.12 0.24
N TYR A 112 -9.26 1.82 -0.56
CA TYR A 112 -8.76 2.72 -1.57
C TYR A 112 -8.08 1.96 -2.69
N GLU A 113 -8.28 2.42 -3.91
CA GLU A 113 -7.42 2.09 -5.03
C GLU A 113 -7.28 3.27 -5.98
N GLN A 114 -6.13 3.30 -6.66
CA GLN A 114 -5.94 4.15 -7.81
C GLN A 114 -5.01 3.44 -8.79
N GLY A 115 -5.49 3.23 -10.01
CA GLY A 115 -4.73 2.68 -11.12
C GLY A 115 -4.20 3.76 -12.05
N PHE A 116 -4.45 3.59 -13.35
CA PHE A 116 -4.12 4.57 -14.37
C PHE A 116 -5.24 5.62 -14.54
N ASN A 117 -4.87 6.89 -14.59
CA ASN A 117 -5.75 8.00 -14.91
C ASN A 117 -5.47 8.50 -16.34
N ALA A 118 -6.36 8.16 -17.27
CA ALA A 118 -6.22 8.53 -18.68
C ALA A 118 -6.29 10.04 -18.93
N LYS A 119 -7.00 10.81 -18.09
CA LYS A 119 -7.10 12.27 -18.25
C LYS A 119 -5.79 13.00 -17.95
N ARG A 120 -4.96 12.42 -17.08
CA ARG A 120 -3.66 12.99 -16.68
C ARG A 120 -2.46 12.24 -17.27
N ASP A 121 -2.68 11.10 -17.92
CA ASP A 121 -1.64 10.13 -18.28
C ASP A 121 -0.74 9.75 -17.08
N MET A 122 -1.36 9.49 -15.94
CA MET A 122 -0.64 9.25 -14.67
C MET A 122 -1.11 7.99 -13.98
N TRP A 123 -0.14 7.24 -13.45
CA TRP A 123 -0.38 6.16 -12.50
C TRP A 123 -0.42 6.70 -11.07
N CYS A 124 -0.92 5.90 -10.13
CA CYS A 124 -0.88 6.30 -8.72
C CYS A 124 0.54 6.57 -8.23
N THR A 125 1.53 5.75 -8.62
CA THR A 125 2.93 6.01 -8.24
C THR A 125 3.47 7.34 -8.78
N ASP A 126 2.96 7.82 -9.92
CA ASP A 126 3.30 9.16 -10.43
C ASP A 126 2.71 10.25 -9.53
N VAL A 127 1.44 10.11 -9.12
CA VAL A 127 0.78 11.04 -8.19
C VAL A 127 1.47 11.08 -6.83
N VAL A 128 1.88 9.93 -6.30
CA VAL A 128 2.57 9.87 -5.01
C VAL A 128 3.95 10.50 -5.09
N ARG A 129 4.69 10.31 -6.20
CA ARG A 129 5.97 10.97 -6.44
C ARG A 129 5.82 12.49 -6.54
N GLU A 130 4.84 12.98 -7.32
CA GLU A 130 4.55 14.42 -7.44
C GLU A 130 4.14 15.05 -6.10
N ASN A 131 3.55 14.26 -5.21
CA ASN A 131 3.15 14.69 -3.87
C ASN A 131 4.21 14.39 -2.79
N TYR A 132 5.49 14.30 -3.19
CA TYR A 132 6.62 14.08 -2.27
C TYR A 132 6.41 12.89 -1.33
N GLY A 133 5.95 11.76 -1.90
CA GLY A 133 5.77 10.51 -1.17
C GLY A 133 4.39 10.34 -0.54
N LYS A 134 3.56 11.39 -0.49
CA LYS A 134 2.30 11.37 0.27
C LYS A 134 1.15 10.78 -0.52
N LEU A 135 0.49 9.78 0.05
CA LEU A 135 -0.80 9.26 -0.38
C LEU A 135 -1.84 9.52 0.74
N LYS A 136 -2.93 10.20 0.39
CA LYS A 136 -4.05 10.48 1.31
C LYS A 136 -5.17 9.48 1.07
N VAL A 137 -5.67 8.89 2.14
CA VAL A 137 -6.70 7.84 2.09
C VAL A 137 -7.74 8.17 3.16
N LYS A 138 -9.01 8.11 2.78
CA LYS A 138 -10.12 8.30 3.72
C LYS A 138 -10.37 7.01 4.50
N ILE A 139 -10.41 7.09 5.83
CA ILE A 139 -10.90 5.98 6.65
C ILE A 139 -12.43 5.95 6.53
N PRO A 140 -13.06 4.81 6.15
CA PRO A 140 -14.50 4.73 6.05
C PRO A 140 -15.19 5.07 7.37
N LYS A 141 -16.36 5.72 7.31
CA LYS A 141 -17.16 6.02 8.51
C LYS A 141 -18.03 4.82 8.92
N ASN A 142 -18.48 4.07 7.93
CA ASN A 142 -19.36 2.90 8.01
C ASN A 142 -18.57 1.60 8.28
N ILE A 143 -17.74 1.59 9.32
CA ILE A 143 -17.06 0.40 9.84
C ILE A 143 -17.27 0.33 11.35
N ASN A 144 -16.80 -0.72 12.00
CA ASN A 144 -16.83 -0.80 13.46
C ASN A 144 -15.67 -0.01 14.06
N ASN A 145 -15.87 0.58 15.24
CA ASN A 145 -14.76 1.09 16.03
C ASN A 145 -13.86 -0.08 16.45
N GLY A 146 -12.57 0.17 16.66
CA GLY A 146 -11.62 -0.86 17.06
C GLY A 146 -10.23 -0.67 16.47
N GLU A 147 -9.36 -1.64 16.70
CA GLU A 147 -8.00 -1.62 16.22
C GLU A 147 -7.87 -2.35 14.88
N TYR A 148 -7.10 -1.77 13.97
CA TYR A 148 -6.94 -2.28 12.62
C TYR A 148 -5.48 -2.26 12.19
N ILE A 149 -5.14 -3.20 11.30
CA ILE A 149 -3.99 -3.13 10.43
C ILE A 149 -4.43 -2.41 9.15
N LEU A 150 -3.78 -1.31 8.81
CA LEU A 150 -3.91 -0.65 7.51
C LEU A 150 -2.73 -1.06 6.64
N ARG A 151 -2.99 -1.82 5.57
CA ARG A 151 -1.99 -2.23 4.59
C ARG A 151 -2.04 -1.30 3.40
N THR A 152 -0.96 -0.60 3.12
CA THR A 152 -0.79 0.22 1.91
C THR A 152 0.23 -0.44 0.99
N GLU A 153 -0.04 -0.43 -0.30
CA GLU A 153 0.79 -1.10 -1.30
C GLU A 153 0.91 -0.27 -2.57
N MET A 154 2.12 -0.23 -3.12
CA MET A 154 2.35 0.11 -4.53
C MET A 154 2.75 -1.15 -5.28
N ILE A 155 2.29 -1.27 -6.53
CA ILE A 155 2.72 -2.34 -7.44
C ILE A 155 3.44 -1.69 -8.61
N ALA A 156 4.69 -2.07 -8.88
CA ALA A 156 5.44 -1.60 -10.04
C ALA A 156 5.35 -2.59 -11.20
N LEU A 157 4.92 -2.09 -12.37
CA LEU A 157 4.57 -2.92 -13.52
C LEU A 157 5.59 -2.88 -14.67
N HIS A 158 6.79 -2.33 -14.44
CA HIS A 158 7.79 -2.14 -15.49
C HIS A 158 8.27 -3.45 -16.15
N ASN A 159 8.19 -4.57 -15.41
CA ASN A 159 8.52 -5.91 -15.89
C ASN A 159 7.31 -6.86 -15.94
N ALA A 160 6.10 -6.36 -15.66
CA ALA A 160 4.87 -7.15 -15.48
C ALA A 160 4.35 -7.84 -16.76
N ARG A 161 4.96 -7.62 -17.93
CA ARG A 161 4.65 -8.38 -19.15
C ARG A 161 5.09 -9.85 -19.08
N ARG A 162 5.85 -10.23 -18.05
CA ARG A 162 6.32 -11.59 -17.78
C ARG A 162 5.73 -12.07 -16.47
N LEU A 163 5.40 -13.36 -16.38
CA LEU A 163 5.03 -14.00 -15.13
C LEU A 163 6.11 -13.74 -14.06
N GLY A 164 5.69 -13.38 -12.85
CA GLY A 164 6.59 -13.01 -11.75
C GLY A 164 7.33 -11.68 -11.93
N GLY A 165 7.00 -10.90 -12.96
CA GLY A 165 7.67 -9.62 -13.26
C GLY A 165 7.14 -8.42 -12.47
N ALA A 166 5.93 -8.49 -11.93
CA ALA A 166 5.37 -7.46 -11.06
C ALA A 166 6.16 -7.38 -9.74
N GLN A 167 6.25 -6.17 -9.19
CA GLN A 167 6.97 -5.91 -7.93
C GLN A 167 6.03 -5.25 -6.93
N PHE A 168 5.92 -5.83 -5.75
CA PHE A 168 4.98 -5.44 -4.71
C PHE A 168 5.74 -4.75 -3.57
N PHE A 169 5.24 -3.61 -3.11
CA PHE A 169 5.80 -2.87 -1.98
C PHE A 169 4.73 -2.70 -0.89
N PRO A 170 4.35 -3.77 -0.16
CA PRO A 170 3.40 -3.64 0.93
C PRO A 170 4.08 -3.12 2.20
N ASN A 171 3.35 -2.29 2.95
CA ASN A 171 3.69 -1.87 4.30
C ASN A 171 2.42 -1.75 5.13
N CYS A 172 2.54 -1.96 6.44
CA CYS A 172 1.40 -1.92 7.34
C CYS A 172 1.56 -0.90 8.46
N VAL A 173 0.46 -0.28 8.82
CA VAL A 173 0.30 0.65 9.93
C VAL A 173 -0.70 0.08 10.93
N GLN A 174 -0.47 0.26 12.23
CA GLN A 174 -1.48 -0.07 13.24
C GLN A 174 -2.25 1.18 13.64
N ILE A 175 -3.58 1.11 13.59
CA ILE A 175 -4.47 2.24 13.89
C ILE A 175 -5.59 1.82 14.84
N SER A 176 -6.04 2.74 15.69
CA SER A 176 -7.23 2.60 16.52
C SER A 176 -8.28 3.58 16.03
N VAL A 177 -9.40 3.05 15.53
CA VAL A 177 -10.47 3.82 14.89
C VAL A 177 -11.60 4.09 15.88
N THR A 178 -11.98 5.36 15.96
CA THR A 178 -13.12 5.86 16.75
C THR A 178 -14.10 6.67 15.90
N GLY A 179 -15.32 6.88 16.38
CA GLY A 179 -16.34 7.70 15.70
C GLY A 179 -16.98 7.05 14.46
N ALA A 180 -16.81 5.75 14.28
CA ALA A 180 -17.42 4.97 13.21
C ALA A 180 -18.89 4.64 13.53
N THR A 181 -19.71 4.42 12.49
CA THR A 181 -21.18 4.25 12.58
C THR A 181 -21.65 2.80 12.47
N SER A 182 -20.75 1.83 12.72
CA SER A 182 -20.94 0.41 12.46
C SER A 182 -21.08 0.07 10.97
N GLY A 183 -20.62 -1.12 10.60
CA GLY A 183 -20.69 -1.63 9.23
C GLY A 183 -20.04 -3.01 9.12
N ASN A 184 -20.42 -3.75 8.09
CA ASN A 184 -19.97 -5.13 7.87
C ASN A 184 -19.34 -5.26 6.47
N PRO A 185 -18.08 -4.81 6.28
CA PRO A 185 -17.37 -5.03 5.02
C PRO A 185 -17.26 -6.53 4.71
N LYS A 186 -17.42 -6.89 3.44
CA LYS A 186 -17.06 -8.25 2.99
C LYS A 186 -15.55 -8.42 3.10
N MET A 187 -15.12 -9.47 3.81
CA MET A 187 -13.72 -9.75 4.09
C MET A 187 -13.15 -10.76 3.09
N TYR A 188 -11.88 -10.59 2.75
CA TYR A 188 -11.12 -11.38 1.79
C TYR A 188 -9.78 -11.81 2.38
N PRO A 189 -9.22 -12.95 1.95
CA PRO A 189 -7.94 -13.42 2.44
C PRO A 189 -6.79 -12.89 1.59
N ILE A 190 -5.71 -12.48 2.26
CA ILE A 190 -4.59 -11.78 1.61
C ILE A 190 -3.82 -12.66 0.62
N ASP A 191 -3.68 -13.94 0.93
CA ASP A 191 -3.02 -14.97 0.12
C ASP A 191 -3.80 -15.32 -1.16
N LYS A 192 -5.06 -14.88 -1.28
CA LYS A 192 -5.87 -15.05 -2.49
C LYS A 192 -6.31 -13.72 -3.12
N LEU A 193 -5.74 -12.59 -2.70
CA LEU A 193 -6.04 -11.31 -3.35
C LEU A 193 -5.55 -11.29 -4.80
N TYR A 194 -4.43 -11.97 -5.08
CA TYR A 194 -3.73 -11.91 -6.35
C TYR A 194 -3.45 -13.31 -6.92
N SER A 195 -3.54 -13.44 -8.23
CA SER A 195 -3.04 -14.56 -9.02
C SER A 195 -1.90 -14.10 -9.95
N PRO A 196 -0.91 -14.97 -10.25
CA PRO A 196 0.13 -14.65 -11.23
C PRO A 196 -0.41 -14.26 -12.62
N THR A 197 -1.64 -14.68 -12.95
CA THR A 197 -2.29 -14.45 -14.24
C THR A 197 -3.36 -13.36 -14.21
N ASP A 198 -3.56 -12.68 -13.06
CA ASP A 198 -4.49 -11.56 -13.01
C ASP A 198 -4.08 -10.48 -14.02
N PRO A 199 -5.02 -9.87 -14.76
CA PRO A 199 -4.71 -8.88 -15.79
C PRO A 199 -4.02 -7.63 -15.23
N GLY A 200 -4.19 -7.36 -13.93
CA GLY A 200 -3.49 -6.29 -13.21
C GLY A 200 -2.07 -6.63 -12.74
N ILE A 201 -1.69 -7.92 -12.78
CA ILE A 201 -0.41 -8.46 -12.32
C ILE A 201 0.45 -8.90 -13.51
N LEU A 202 -0.11 -9.66 -14.46
CA LEU A 202 0.49 -9.96 -15.76
C LEU A 202 0.02 -8.92 -16.78
N PHE A 203 0.65 -7.75 -16.74
CA PHE A 203 0.24 -6.58 -17.51
C PHE A 203 1.33 -6.09 -18.46
N ASP A 204 1.02 -6.02 -19.76
CA ASP A 204 1.86 -5.35 -20.74
C ASP A 204 1.48 -3.88 -20.88
N ARG A 205 2.25 -3.01 -20.22
CA ARG A 205 2.08 -1.55 -20.29
C ARG A 205 2.11 -0.98 -21.72
N LYS A 206 2.69 -1.68 -22.70
CA LYS A 206 2.68 -1.24 -24.11
C LYS A 206 1.27 -1.23 -24.71
N LYS A 207 0.35 -2.02 -24.16
CA LYS A 207 -1.07 -2.01 -24.53
C LYS A 207 -1.84 -0.77 -24.03
N GLY A 208 -1.15 0.14 -23.32
CA GLY A 208 -1.72 1.37 -22.80
C GLY A 208 -2.37 1.18 -21.43
N GLY A 209 -2.21 2.17 -20.55
CA GLY A 209 -2.74 2.12 -19.19
C GLY A 209 -4.26 2.11 -19.09
N ALA A 210 -4.98 2.55 -20.13
CA ALA A 210 -6.45 2.58 -20.13
C ALA A 210 -7.09 1.18 -20.06
N SER A 211 -6.36 0.13 -20.42
CA SER A 211 -6.80 -1.27 -20.31
C SER A 211 -6.51 -1.89 -18.93
N TYR A 212 -5.90 -1.13 -18.00
CA TYR A 212 -5.45 -1.65 -16.73
C TYR A 212 -6.62 -1.97 -15.80
N VAL A 213 -6.66 -3.21 -15.31
CA VAL A 213 -7.58 -3.66 -14.27
C VAL A 213 -6.82 -3.74 -12.95
N ILE A 214 -7.28 -2.99 -11.95
CA ILE A 214 -6.65 -3.03 -10.62
C ILE A 214 -6.93 -4.41 -9.99
N PRO A 215 -5.92 -5.10 -9.44
CA PRO A 215 -6.10 -6.43 -8.86
C PRO A 215 -6.83 -6.38 -7.50
N GLY A 216 -7.34 -7.55 -7.07
CA GLY A 216 -8.04 -7.72 -5.80
C GLY A 216 -9.54 -7.32 -5.83
N PRO A 217 -10.22 -7.38 -4.67
CA PRO A 217 -11.65 -7.11 -4.55
C PRO A 217 -11.99 -5.63 -4.80
N PRO A 218 -13.26 -5.27 -5.06
CA PRO A 218 -13.66 -3.87 -5.18
C PRO A 218 -13.42 -3.10 -3.86
N VAL A 219 -13.28 -1.77 -3.98
CA VAL A 219 -13.27 -0.88 -2.81
C VAL A 219 -14.59 -1.03 -2.04
N TYR A 220 -14.47 -1.15 -0.73
CA TYR A 220 -15.61 -1.16 0.18
C TYR A 220 -16.36 0.17 0.09
N SER A 221 -17.63 0.06 -0.26
CA SER A 221 -18.64 1.09 -0.13
C SER A 221 -19.80 0.51 0.68
N PRO A 222 -20.44 1.29 1.57
CA PRO A 222 -21.74 0.91 2.11
C PRO A 222 -22.77 0.74 0.98
#